data_AF-A0A848V2T3-F1
#
_entry.id   AF-A0A848V2T3-F1
#
_cell.length_a   1.000
_cell.length_b   1.000
_cell.length_c   1.000
_cell.angle_alpha   90.00
_cell.angle_beta   90.00
_cell.angle_gamma   90.00
#
_symmetry.space_group_name_H-M   'P 1'
#
loop_
_entity.id
_entity.type
_entity.pdbx_description
1 polymer ?
#
loop_
_entity_poly.entity_id
_entity_poly.type
_entity_poly.pdbx_seq_one_letter_code
_entity_poly.pdbx_strand_id
1 'polypeptide(L)'
;MDQSCPLCGREVALTFHHLIPKKVHGRNYFKKKYSRHELREGIDICRQCHDGLHDFYDEMRLGKEFNSLAAIQADPALIRHFAWVSKQKAGT
;
A
#
# COMPACT_ATOMS: atom_id res chain seq x y z
N MET A 1 -20.96 4.40 -4.12
CA MET A 1 -20.39 3.78 -2.91
C MET A 1 -19.15 4.58 -2.59
N ASP A 2 -19.22 5.44 -1.58
CA ASP A 2 -18.05 6.14 -1.06
C ASP A 2 -17.08 5.09 -0.52
N GLN A 3 -15.95 4.91 -1.21
CA GLN A 3 -14.91 3.99 -0.75
C GLN A 3 -13.97 4.75 0.19
N SER A 4 -13.99 4.39 1.46
CA SER A 4 -12.99 4.83 2.44
C SER A 4 -11.66 4.13 2.20
N CYS A 5 -10.54 4.82 2.43
CA CYS A 5 -9.21 4.22 2.43
C CYS A 5 -9.15 3.05 3.44
N PRO A 6 -8.81 1.82 3.03
CA PRO A 6 -8.79 0.64 3.91
C PRO A 6 -7.69 0.69 4.99
N LEU A 7 -6.78 1.66 4.90
CA LEU A 7 -5.67 1.84 5.86
C LEU A 7 -6.00 2.87 6.94
N CYS A 8 -6.50 4.05 6.56
CA CYS A 8 -6.77 5.14 7.49
C CYS A 8 -8.25 5.49 7.68
N GLY A 9 -9.16 4.82 6.96
CA GLY A 9 -10.61 5.02 7.08
C GLY A 9 -11.17 6.30 6.47
N ARG A 10 -10.34 7.16 5.86
CA ARG A 10 -10.79 8.43 5.28
C ARG A 10 -11.56 8.24 3.97
N GLU A 11 -12.66 8.97 3.82
CA GLU A 11 -13.41 9.15 2.58
C GLU A 11 -12.82 10.31 1.76
N VAL A 12 -11.84 10.00 0.93
CA VAL A 12 -11.14 10.97 0.06
C VAL A 12 -10.77 10.29 -1.25
N ALA A 13 -10.29 11.06 -2.23
CA ALA A 13 -9.75 10.49 -3.47
C ALA A 13 -8.69 9.41 -3.17
N LEU A 14 -8.91 8.23 -3.74
CA LEU A 14 -8.03 7.08 -3.63
C LEU A 14 -7.16 6.96 -4.88
N THR A 15 -6.02 6.30 -4.70
CA THR A 15 -5.05 5.99 -5.74
C THR A 15 -4.71 4.51 -5.66
N PHE A 16 -4.59 3.86 -6.82
CA PHE A 16 -4.22 2.46 -6.89
C PHE A 16 -2.75 2.26 -6.48
N HIS A 17 -2.50 1.44 -5.47
CA HIS A 17 -1.19 1.03 -5.01
C HIS A 17 -0.99 -0.47 -5.30
N HIS A 18 0.08 -0.83 -5.99
CA HIS A 18 0.41 -2.25 -6.23
C HIS A 18 0.97 -2.87 -4.96
N LEU A 19 0.40 -3.99 -4.51
CA LEU A 19 0.93 -4.73 -3.34
C LEU A 19 2.35 -5.24 -3.60
N ILE A 20 2.65 -5.64 -4.84
CA ILE A 20 4.02 -5.87 -5.30
C ILE A 20 4.39 -4.72 -6.24
N PRO A 21 5.30 -3.80 -5.85
CA PRO A 21 5.62 -2.65 -6.68
C PRO A 21 6.08 -3.02 -8.08
N LYS A 22 5.55 -2.33 -9.10
CA LYS A 22 5.85 -2.61 -10.52
C LYS A 22 7.36 -2.60 -10.84
N LYS A 23 8.14 -1.77 -10.15
CA LYS A 23 9.60 -1.69 -10.30
C LYS A 23 10.32 -3.01 -9.99
N VAL A 24 9.74 -3.88 -9.14
CA VAL A 24 10.38 -5.15 -8.76
C VAL A 24 9.88 -6.37 -9.54
N HIS A 25 8.80 -6.23 -10.33
CA HIS A 25 8.23 -7.33 -11.15
C HIS A 25 9.26 -8.00 -12.06
N GLY A 26 10.24 -7.23 -12.54
CA GLY A 26 11.29 -7.71 -13.44
C GLY A 26 12.28 -8.67 -12.78
N ARG A 27 12.41 -8.66 -11.45
CA ARG A 27 13.43 -9.41 -10.72
C ARG A 27 13.07 -10.89 -10.61
N ASN A 28 14.08 -11.76 -10.71
CA ASN A 28 13.90 -13.22 -10.76
C ASN A 28 13.12 -13.80 -9.58
N TYR A 29 13.30 -13.26 -8.37
CA TYR A 29 12.53 -13.68 -7.19
C TYR A 29 11.02 -13.57 -7.43
N PHE A 30 10.55 -12.43 -7.95
CA PHE A 30 9.13 -12.17 -8.15
C PHE A 30 8.58 -12.92 -9.35
N LYS A 31 9.31 -12.97 -10.46
CA LYS A 31 8.91 -13.71 -11.67
C LYS A 31 8.69 -15.21 -11.43
N LYS A 32 9.49 -15.81 -10.54
CA LYS A 32 9.40 -17.24 -10.22
C LYS A 32 8.32 -17.55 -9.19
N LYS A 33 8.00 -16.60 -8.32
CA LYS A 33 7.11 -16.83 -7.16
C LYS A 33 5.67 -16.42 -7.43
N TYR A 34 5.43 -15.43 -8.30
CA TYR A 34 4.12 -14.84 -8.51
C TYR A 34 3.74 -14.85 -10.00
N SER A 35 2.47 -15.10 -10.27
CA SER A 35 1.87 -14.96 -11.59
C SER A 35 1.75 -13.49 -12.01
N ARG A 36 1.49 -13.27 -13.31
CA ARG A 36 1.21 -11.92 -13.84
C ARG A 36 -0.02 -11.28 -13.21
N HIS A 37 -0.97 -12.08 -12.74
CA HIS A 37 -2.19 -11.59 -12.08
C HIS A 37 -1.84 -11.09 -10.68
N GLU A 38 -1.20 -11.93 -9.86
CA GLU A 38 -0.77 -11.57 -8.50
C GLU A 38 0.16 -10.33 -8.48
N LEU A 39 1.06 -10.21 -9.45
CA LEU A 39 1.91 -9.02 -9.58
C LEU A 39 1.13 -7.72 -9.82
N ARG A 40 -0.08 -7.81 -10.38
CA ARG A 40 -0.95 -6.66 -10.65
C ARG A 40 -1.98 -6.41 -9.55
N GLU A 41 -2.02 -7.26 -8.52
CA GLU A 41 -2.89 -7.03 -7.38
C GLU A 41 -2.45 -5.78 -6.62
N GLY A 42 -3.44 -5.09 -6.07
CA GLY A 42 -3.27 -3.81 -5.45
C GLY A 42 -4.48 -3.43 -4.62
N ILE A 43 -4.36 -2.28 -3.96
CA ILE A 43 -5.39 -1.70 -3.12
C ILE A 43 -5.56 -0.23 -3.48
N ASP A 44 -6.79 0.26 -3.43
CA ASP A 44 -7.07 1.69 -3.56
C ASP A 44 -6.93 2.36 -2.19
N ILE A 45 -5.98 3.27 -2.07
CA ILE A 45 -5.64 3.96 -0.82
C ILE A 45 -5.45 5.45 -1.04
N CYS A 46 -5.67 6.26 0.00
CA CYS A 46 -5.48 7.69 -0.12
C CYS A 46 -4.00 8.04 -0.34
N ARG A 47 -3.74 9.19 -0.98
CA ARG A 47 -2.39 9.65 -1.34
C ARG A 47 -1.40 9.64 -0.15
N GLN A 48 -1.83 10.08 1.03
CA GLN A 48 -0.95 10.13 2.22
C GLN A 48 -0.60 8.73 2.77
N CYS A 49 -1.50 7.76 2.65
CA CYS A 49 -1.17 6.37 2.98
C CYS A 49 -0.25 5.77 1.92
N HIS A 50 -0.48 6.09 0.64
CA HIS A 50 0.37 5.66 -0.46
C HIS A 50 1.81 6.15 -0.26
N ASP A 51 1.99 7.45 -0.03
CA ASP A 51 3.31 8.04 0.20
C ASP A 51 3.97 7.43 1.44
N GLY A 52 3.21 7.27 2.54
CA GLY A 52 3.71 6.62 3.75
C GLY A 52 4.28 5.21 3.52
N LEU A 53 3.64 4.37 2.69
CA LEU A 53 4.19 3.05 2.39
C LEU A 53 5.58 3.13 1.73
N HIS A 54 5.77 4.06 0.80
CA HIS A 54 7.04 4.26 0.11
C HIS A 54 8.08 5.06 0.90
N ASP A 55 7.65 5.86 1.87
CA ASP A 55 8.55 6.56 2.79
C ASP A 55 9.10 5.62 3.87
N PHE A 56 8.28 4.67 4.36
CA PHE A 56 8.70 3.71 5.39
C PHE A 56 9.51 2.55 4.81
N TYR A 57 9.17 2.07 3.61
CA TYR A 57 9.75 0.87 3.03
C TYR A 57 10.07 1.02 1.55
N ASP A 58 11.23 0.49 1.16
CA ASP A 58 11.62 0.40 -0.24
C ASP A 58 10.77 -0.62 -1.02
N GLU A 59 10.88 -0.60 -2.35
CA GLU A 59 10.05 -1.46 -3.19
C GLU A 59 10.33 -2.97 -3.00
N MET A 60 11.54 -3.32 -2.56
CA MET A 60 11.92 -4.71 -2.33
C MET A 60 11.22 -5.26 -1.09
N ARG A 61 11.25 -4.49 0.00
CA ARG A 61 10.65 -4.85 1.27
C ARG A 61 9.13 -4.84 1.17
N LEU A 62 8.54 -3.84 0.50
CA LEU A 62 7.12 -3.84 0.19
C LEU A 62 6.69 -5.12 -0.54
N GLY A 63 7.39 -5.48 -1.63
CA GLY A 63 7.05 -6.68 -2.39
C GLY A 63 7.29 -8.01 -1.65
N LYS A 64 8.22 -8.06 -0.68
CA LYS A 64 8.57 -9.30 0.02
C LYS A 64 7.81 -9.51 1.32
N GLU A 65 7.60 -8.45 2.09
CA GLU A 65 7.10 -8.49 3.47
C GLU A 65 5.72 -7.87 3.60
N PHE A 66 5.36 -6.90 2.75
CA PHE A 66 4.12 -6.13 2.84
C PHE A 66 3.24 -6.24 1.59
N ASN A 67 3.29 -7.39 0.91
CA ASN A 67 2.56 -7.63 -0.33
C ASN A 67 1.10 -8.09 -0.12
N SER A 68 0.51 -7.78 1.03
CA SER A 68 -0.91 -8.01 1.33
C SER A 68 -1.44 -6.93 2.27
N LEU A 69 -2.73 -6.65 2.19
CA LEU A 69 -3.40 -5.69 3.07
C LEU A 69 -3.20 -6.08 4.55
N ALA A 70 -3.33 -7.37 4.87
CA ALA A 70 -3.16 -7.88 6.23
C ALA A 70 -1.73 -7.64 6.76
N ALA A 71 -0.69 -7.87 5.95
CA ALA A 71 0.68 -7.61 6.34
C ALA A 71 0.95 -6.11 6.58
N ILE A 72 0.40 -5.25 5.71
CA ILE A 72 0.47 -3.79 5.86
C ILE A 72 -0.22 -3.35 7.16
N GLN A 73 -1.41 -3.87 7.46
CA GLN A 73 -2.19 -3.52 8.64
C GLN A 73 -1.63 -4.09 9.95
N ALA A 74 -0.74 -5.09 9.88
CA ALA A 74 -0.12 -5.70 11.05
C ALA A 74 1.15 -4.97 11.51
N ASP A 75 1.72 -4.07 10.71
CA ASP A 75 2.96 -3.38 11.05
C ASP A 75 2.76 -2.22 12.05
N PRO A 76 3.42 -2.22 13.22
CA PRO A 76 3.24 -1.17 14.22
C PRO A 76 3.66 0.22 13.80
N ALA A 77 4.59 0.37 12.84
CA ALA A 77 5.04 1.67 12.37
C ALA A 77 4.00 2.27 11.40
N LEU A 78 3.51 1.46 10.47
CA LEU A 78 2.43 1.82 9.55
C LEU A 78 1.10 2.09 10.27
N ILE A 79 0.73 1.30 11.29
CA ILE A 79 -0.47 1.56 12.10
C ILE A 79 -0.44 2.97 12.69
N ARG A 80 0.70 3.40 13.24
CA ARG A 80 0.85 4.75 13.81
C ARG A 80 0.73 5.82 12.72
N HIS A 81 1.33 5.58 11.55
CA HIS A 81 1.18 6.46 10.40
C HIS A 81 -0.28 6.60 9.97
N PHE A 82 -0.99 5.49 9.79
CA PHE A 82 -2.40 5.53 9.36
C PHE A 82 -3.31 6.20 10.39
N ALA A 83 -3.06 5.96 11.69
CA ALA A 83 -3.76 6.66 12.77
C ALA A 83 -3.52 8.17 12.73
N TRP A 84 -2.31 8.62 12.37
CA TRP A 84 -2.03 10.04 12.15
C TRP A 84 -2.70 10.57 10.86
N VAL A 85 -2.63 9.83 9.75
CA VAL A 85 -3.26 10.19 8.46
C VAL A 85 -4.78 10.34 8.61
N SER A 86 -5.42 9.51 9.43
CA SER A 86 -6.87 9.53 9.68
C SER A 86 -7.37 10.87 10.23
N LYS A 87 -6.49 11.63 10.89
CA LYS A 87 -6.79 12.92 11.52
C LYS A 87 -6.45 14.12 10.63
N GLN A 88 -5.79 13.89 9.49
CA GLN A 88 -5.43 14.97 8.58
C GLN A 88 -6.63 15.44 7.78
N LYS A 89 -6.70 16.75 7.54
CA LYS A 89 -7.75 17.34 6.70
C LYS A 89 -7.68 16.74 5.29
N ALA A 90 -8.85 16.45 4.71
CA ALA A 90 -8.93 16.27 3.27
C ALA A 90 -8.46 17.58 2.62
N GLY A 91 -7.40 17.52 1.82
CA GLY A 91 -6.99 18.68 1.03
C GLY A 91 -8.14 19.06 0.12
N THR A 92 -8.49 20.35 0.10
CA THR A 92 -9.50 20.93 -0.80
C THR A 92 -9.16 20.66 -2.26
#